data_AF-I9GII1-F1
#
_entry.id   AF-I9GII1-F1
#
_cell.length_a   1.000
_cell.length_b   1.000
_cell.length_c   1.000
_cell.angle_alpha   90.00
_cell.angle_beta   90.00
_cell.angle_gamma   90.00
#
_symmetry.space_group_name_H-M   'P 1'
#
loop_
_entity.id
_entity.type
_entity.pdbx_description
1 polymer ?
#
loop_
_entity_poly.entity_id
_entity_poly.type
_entity_poly.pdbx_seq_one_letter_code
_entity_poly.pdbx_strand_id
1 'polypeptide(L)'
;MDKLTSKIVGMESELRHFALKLTADQDSANDLVQDCMLKALDNKEKFVHAQNFKGWMYTIMRNLFINNYRRVTREMSMMDDSYSIGRQNLLEVEDGERFEYAYDLKELHKVINAVPESMRKPFLMYVAGFKYNEIAEKMGLPIGTIKSRLFFVRKRLQRELKEFGK
;
A
#
# COMPACT_ATOMS: atom_id res chain seq x y z
N MET A 1 -9.67 26.38 -11.99
CA MET A 1 -8.98 25.09 -11.76
C MET A 1 -9.92 23.96 -12.11
N ASP A 2 -9.41 22.91 -12.75
CA ASP A 2 -10.17 21.69 -13.04
C ASP A 2 -10.64 21.01 -11.73
N LYS A 3 -11.84 20.41 -11.74
CA LYS A 3 -12.50 19.83 -10.55
C LYS A 3 -11.66 18.73 -9.89
N LEU A 4 -10.91 17.97 -10.69
CA LEU A 4 -10.02 16.93 -10.18
C LEU A 4 -8.77 17.52 -9.54
N THR A 5 -8.22 18.60 -10.12
CA THR A 5 -7.07 19.32 -9.55
C THR A 5 -7.39 19.85 -8.15
N SER A 6 -8.56 20.49 -7.97
CA SER A 6 -8.99 20.95 -6.64
C SER A 6 -9.19 19.81 -5.65
N LYS A 7 -9.65 18.64 -6.10
CA LYS A 7 -9.76 17.44 -5.24
C LYS A 7 -8.40 16.89 -4.83
N ILE A 8 -7.40 16.89 -5.72
CA ILE A 8 -6.04 16.45 -5.42
C ILE A 8 -5.42 17.37 -4.35
N VAL A 9 -5.53 18.68 -4.54
CA VAL A 9 -5.04 19.67 -3.55
C VAL A 9 -5.77 19.54 -2.21
N GLY A 10 -7.09 19.32 -2.24
CA GLY A 10 -7.87 19.12 -1.02
C GLY A 10 -7.49 17.87 -0.19
N MET A 11 -6.75 16.91 -0.76
CA MET A 11 -6.28 15.73 -0.04
C MET A 11 -4.92 15.91 0.66
N GLU A 12 -4.26 17.07 0.54
CA GLU A 12 -2.92 17.30 1.06
C GLU A 12 -2.77 16.91 2.54
N SER A 13 -3.70 17.36 3.40
CA SER A 13 -3.66 17.05 4.84
C SER A 13 -3.78 15.54 5.10
N GLU A 14 -4.75 14.85 4.49
CA GLU A 14 -4.93 13.40 4.65
C GLU A 14 -3.69 12.62 4.16
N LEU A 15 -3.13 13.05 3.03
CA LEU A 15 -1.92 12.47 2.45
C LEU A 15 -0.71 12.69 3.34
N ARG A 16 -0.56 13.84 3.98
CA ARG A 16 0.53 14.12 4.91
C ARG A 16 0.47 13.23 6.14
N HIS A 17 -0.72 13.03 6.73
CA HIS A 17 -0.88 12.09 7.84
C HIS A 17 -0.53 10.66 7.44
N PHE A 18 -0.91 10.25 6.22
CA PHE A 18 -0.55 8.92 5.72
C PHE A 18 0.95 8.79 5.41
N ALA A 19 1.56 9.82 4.83
CA ALA A 19 2.99 9.86 4.53
C ALA A 19 3.84 9.79 5.81
N LEU A 20 3.47 10.51 6.87
CA LEU A 20 4.15 10.46 8.16
C LEU A 20 4.16 9.05 8.76
N LYS A 21 3.07 8.30 8.59
CA LYS A 21 3.01 6.88 9.01
C LYS A 21 3.97 6.00 8.19
N LEU A 22 4.23 6.33 6.93
CA LEU A 22 5.13 5.55 6.07
C LEU A 22 6.60 5.89 6.32
N THR A 23 6.93 7.18 6.45
CA THR A 23 8.32 7.66 6.49
C THR A 23 8.87 7.76 7.91
N ALA A 24 8.02 7.99 8.91
CA ALA A 24 8.41 8.35 10.28
C ALA A 24 9.33 9.59 10.36
N ASP A 25 9.33 10.42 9.32
CA ASP A 25 10.13 11.63 9.16
C ASP A 25 9.33 12.71 8.43
N GLN A 26 9.39 13.94 8.93
CA GLN A 26 8.55 15.05 8.47
C GLN A 26 8.95 15.54 7.08
N ASP A 27 10.25 15.66 6.82
CA ASP A 27 10.76 16.17 5.54
C ASP A 27 10.47 15.14 4.44
N SER A 28 10.81 13.88 4.68
CA SER A 28 10.48 12.77 3.78
C SER A 28 8.97 12.64 3.53
N ALA A 29 8.14 12.91 4.54
CA ALA A 29 6.68 12.90 4.38
C ALA A 29 6.21 14.03 3.46
N ASN A 30 6.74 15.24 3.63
CA ASN A 30 6.40 16.38 2.79
C ASN A 30 6.79 16.15 1.32
N ASP A 31 7.98 15.60 1.08
CA ASP A 31 8.45 15.22 -0.26
C ASP A 31 7.54 14.17 -0.90
N LEU A 32 7.19 13.12 -0.14
CA LEU A 32 6.30 12.06 -0.62
C LEU A 32 4.89 12.58 -0.96
N VAL A 33 4.36 13.54 -0.20
CA VAL A 33 3.08 14.19 -0.51
C VAL A 33 3.16 14.95 -1.82
N GLN A 34 4.20 15.76 -2.01
CA GLN A 34 4.40 16.55 -3.23
C GLN A 34 4.52 15.65 -4.45
N ASP A 35 5.38 14.63 -4.39
CA ASP A 35 5.55 13.64 -5.45
C ASP A 35 4.23 12.93 -5.77
N CYS A 36 3.44 12.58 -4.75
CA CYS A 36 2.14 11.95 -4.95
C CYS A 36 1.16 12.86 -5.69
N MET A 37 1.08 14.13 -5.31
CA MET A 37 0.19 15.09 -5.94
C MET A 37 0.62 15.38 -7.38
N LEU A 38 1.91 15.57 -7.63
CA LEU A 38 2.45 15.75 -8.98
C LEU A 38 2.14 14.54 -9.86
N LYS A 39 2.38 13.33 -9.35
CA LYS A 39 2.10 12.10 -10.07
C LYS A 39 0.61 11.92 -10.37
N ALA A 40 -0.26 12.32 -9.45
CA ALA A 40 -1.71 12.29 -9.65
C ALA A 40 -2.12 13.28 -10.75
N LEU A 41 -1.57 14.49 -10.77
CA LEU A 41 -1.84 15.49 -11.81
C LEU A 41 -1.37 15.01 -13.20
N ASP A 42 -0.17 14.43 -13.29
CA ASP A 42 0.37 13.84 -14.53
C ASP A 42 -0.50 12.69 -15.06
N ASN A 43 -1.13 11.94 -14.16
CA ASN A 43 -1.92 10.76 -14.50
C ASN A 43 -3.43 11.01 -14.36
N LYS A 44 -3.87 12.27 -14.37
CA LYS A 44 -5.27 12.66 -14.20
C LYS A 44 -6.22 11.95 -15.18
N GLU A 45 -5.77 11.69 -16.40
CA GLU A 45 -6.54 11.00 -17.44
C GLU A 45 -6.75 9.50 -17.12
N LYS A 46 -5.85 8.89 -16.33
CA LYS A 46 -6.00 7.50 -15.88
C LYS A 46 -7.00 7.35 -14.73
N PHE A 47 -7.39 8.46 -14.08
CA PHE A 47 -8.42 8.46 -13.05
C PHE A 47 -9.82 8.18 -13.62
N VAL A 48 -10.02 8.32 -14.94
CA VAL A 48 -11.32 8.11 -15.63
C VAL A 48 -11.93 6.72 -15.35
N HIS A 49 -11.12 5.75 -14.88
CA HIS A 49 -11.57 4.39 -14.54
C HIS A 49 -11.68 4.10 -13.03
N ALA A 50 -11.37 5.05 -12.14
CA ALA A 50 -11.36 4.81 -10.69
C ALA A 50 -12.64 5.36 -10.02
N GLN A 51 -13.48 4.48 -9.48
CA GLN A 51 -14.68 4.87 -8.73
C GLN A 51 -14.34 5.41 -7.31
N ASN A 52 -13.14 5.14 -6.79
CA ASN A 52 -12.70 5.59 -5.47
C ASN A 52 -11.46 6.49 -5.58
N PHE A 53 -11.67 7.81 -5.46
CA PHE A 53 -10.62 8.82 -5.53
C PHE A 53 -9.57 8.69 -4.42
N LYS A 54 -10.00 8.53 -3.16
CA LYS A 54 -9.08 8.38 -2.03
C LYS A 54 -8.20 7.13 -2.19
N GLY A 55 -8.81 6.01 -2.56
CA GLY A 55 -8.09 4.75 -2.80
C GLY A 55 -7.05 4.88 -3.92
N TRP A 56 -7.35 5.64 -4.97
CA TRP A 56 -6.40 5.92 -6.04
C TRP A 56 -5.20 6.73 -5.55
N MET A 57 -5.44 7.81 -4.81
CA MET A 57 -4.37 8.65 -4.23
C MET A 57 -3.47 7.85 -3.27
N TYR A 58 -4.05 7.07 -2.37
CA TYR A 58 -3.26 6.21 -1.46
C TYR A 58 -2.48 5.12 -2.21
N THR A 59 -3.01 4.61 -3.33
CA THR A 59 -2.29 3.67 -4.18
C THR A 59 -1.06 4.31 -4.83
N ILE A 60 -1.20 5.54 -5.33
CA ILE A 60 -0.08 6.31 -5.90
C ILE A 60 1.00 6.52 -4.83
N MET A 61 0.63 7.07 -3.67
CA MET A 61 1.56 7.36 -2.57
C MET A 61 2.32 6.10 -2.11
N ARG A 62 1.60 5.00 -1.87
CA ARG A 62 2.22 3.74 -1.44
C ARG A 62 3.19 3.20 -2.49
N ASN A 63 2.86 3.30 -3.77
CA ASN A 63 3.75 2.86 -4.85
C ASN A 63 5.00 3.73 -4.93
N LEU A 64 4.88 5.05 -4.77
CA LEU A 64 6.03 5.97 -4.71
C LEU A 64 6.95 5.62 -3.54
N PHE A 65 6.40 5.47 -2.34
CA PHE A 65 7.16 5.10 -1.14
C PHE A 65 7.94 3.80 -1.34
N ILE A 66 7.28 2.73 -1.81
CA ILE A 66 7.92 1.43 -2.04
C ILE A 66 9.02 1.53 -3.10
N ASN A 67 8.80 2.29 -4.18
CA ASN A 67 9.79 2.47 -5.23
C ASN A 67 11.00 3.26 -4.75
N ASN A 68 10.80 4.32 -3.97
CA ASN A 68 11.87 5.12 -3.37
C ASN A 68 12.68 4.27 -2.39
N TYR A 69 12.00 3.54 -1.49
CA TYR A 69 12.66 2.62 -0.55
C TYR A 69 13.55 1.60 -1.28
N ARG A 70 13.02 0.91 -2.31
CA ARG A 70 13.77 -0.05 -3.13
C ARG A 70 14.93 0.55 -3.90
N ARG A 71 14.84 1.84 -4.26
CA ARG A 71 15.94 2.55 -4.91
C ARG A 71 17.06 2.80 -3.92
N VAL A 72 16.74 3.38 -2.77
CA VAL A 72 17.70 3.63 -1.68
C VAL A 72 18.37 2.32 -1.25
N THR A 73 17.61 1.25 -1.01
CA THR A 73 18.20 -0.05 -0.63
C THR A 73 19.15 -0.59 -1.70
N ARG A 74 18.83 -0.48 -3.00
CA ARG A 74 19.73 -0.94 -4.07
C ARG A 74 21.00 -0.10 -4.14
N GLU A 75 20.88 1.21 -4.01
CA GLU A 75 22.04 2.13 -4.00
C GLU A 75 22.94 1.85 -2.79
N MET A 76 22.36 1.54 -1.61
CA MET A 76 23.11 1.17 -0.41
C MET A 76 23.72 -0.23 -0.47
N SER A 77 23.02 -1.23 -1.03
CA SER A 77 23.58 -2.59 -1.20
C SER A 77 24.76 -2.63 -2.19
N MET A 78 24.90 -1.62 -3.06
CA MET A 78 26.10 -1.47 -3.90
C MET A 78 27.31 -0.93 -3.11
N MET A 79 27.09 -0.40 -1.90
CA MET A 79 28.13 0.12 -1.01
C MET A 79 28.46 -0.83 0.15
N ASP A 80 27.55 -1.75 0.53
CA ASP A 80 27.80 -2.77 1.55
C ASP A 80 26.87 -4.01 1.38
N ASP A 81 27.46 -5.22 1.38
CA ASP A 81 26.77 -6.51 1.12
C ASP A 81 25.95 -7.03 2.33
N SER A 82 25.93 -6.30 3.45
CA SER A 82 25.44 -6.81 4.74
C SER A 82 23.95 -6.55 5.05
N TYR A 83 23.23 -5.78 4.22
CA TYR A 83 21.92 -5.27 4.62
C TYR A 83 20.74 -6.14 4.13
N SER A 84 20.36 -7.15 4.93
CA SER A 84 19.10 -7.89 4.74
C SER A 84 18.00 -7.43 5.71
N ILE A 85 17.04 -6.68 5.16
CA ILE A 85 15.62 -6.47 5.50
C ILE A 85 15.16 -6.88 6.90
N GLY A 86 14.79 -5.88 7.70
CA GLY A 86 14.03 -6.03 8.94
C GLY A 86 12.91 -4.98 9.07
N ARG A 87 11.68 -5.40 8.75
CA ARG A 87 10.38 -4.88 9.22
C ARG A 87 10.33 -3.40 9.59
N GLN A 88 9.84 -2.56 8.68
CA GLN A 88 9.14 -1.35 9.10
C GLN A 88 7.65 -1.69 9.24
N ASN A 89 7.26 -1.70 10.51
CA ASN A 89 5.99 -2.06 11.13
C ASN A 89 4.75 -1.96 10.24
N LEU A 90 3.96 -3.05 10.26
CA LEU A 90 2.50 -2.92 10.19
C LEU A 90 2.12 -1.91 11.28
N LEU A 91 1.65 -0.75 10.86
CA LEU A 91 1.32 0.37 11.72
C LEU A 91 0.37 -0.06 12.84
N GLU A 92 0.86 -0.07 14.07
CA GLU A 92 0.03 0.16 15.25
C GLU A 92 -0.46 1.61 15.16
N VAL A 93 -1.76 1.76 14.90
CA VAL A 93 -2.43 3.05 14.90
C VAL A 93 -2.73 3.38 16.36
N GLU A 94 -1.89 4.11 17.07
CA GLU A 94 -2.26 4.99 18.20
C GLU A 94 -2.23 6.43 17.64
N ASP A 95 -3.14 7.36 17.89
CA ASP A 95 -4.17 7.55 18.92
C ASP A 95 -5.25 8.49 18.33
N GLY A 96 -6.45 8.56 18.93
CA GLY A 96 -7.40 9.68 18.74
C GLY A 96 -8.74 9.44 18.03
N GLU A 97 -8.83 8.66 16.95
CA GLU A 97 -10.09 8.45 16.17
C GLU A 97 -10.54 6.97 16.15
N ARG A 98 -10.31 6.27 17.27
CA ARG A 98 -9.90 4.85 17.25
C ARG A 98 -11.00 3.79 17.28
N PHE A 99 -12.29 4.09 17.39
CA PHE A 99 -13.25 3.01 17.69
C PHE A 99 -13.76 2.21 16.49
N GLU A 100 -14.06 2.82 15.34
CA GLU A 100 -14.49 2.08 14.14
C GLU A 100 -13.29 1.47 13.38
N TYR A 101 -12.21 2.23 13.17
CA TYR A 101 -11.05 1.77 12.39
C TYR A 101 -10.18 0.70 13.08
N ALA A 102 -10.11 0.68 14.42
CA ALA A 102 -9.34 -0.36 15.12
C ALA A 102 -10.10 -1.70 15.19
N TYR A 103 -11.43 -1.65 15.15
CA TYR A 103 -12.27 -2.83 15.01
C TYR A 103 -12.05 -3.48 13.63
N ASP A 104 -12.08 -2.66 12.57
CA ASP A 104 -11.78 -3.07 11.19
C ASP A 104 -10.40 -3.71 11.04
N LEU A 105 -9.36 -3.17 11.70
CA LEU A 105 -8.00 -3.70 11.61
C LEU A 105 -7.84 -5.07 12.28
N LYS A 106 -8.43 -5.27 13.46
CA LYS A 106 -8.39 -6.57 14.16
C LYS A 106 -9.17 -7.63 13.37
N GLU A 107 -10.29 -7.26 12.77
CA GLU A 107 -11.09 -8.16 11.94
C GLU A 107 -10.40 -8.46 10.62
N LEU A 108 -9.78 -7.47 9.98
CA LEU A 108 -8.95 -7.67 8.80
C LEU A 108 -7.82 -8.68 9.09
N HIS A 109 -7.17 -8.55 10.24
CA HIS A 109 -6.14 -9.50 10.69
C HIS A 109 -6.71 -10.91 10.87
N LYS A 110 -7.90 -11.07 11.45
CA LYS A 110 -8.57 -12.38 11.57
C LYS A 110 -8.85 -12.98 10.18
N VAL A 111 -9.43 -12.21 9.26
CA VAL A 111 -9.77 -12.69 7.91
C VAL A 111 -8.51 -13.09 7.15
N ILE A 112 -7.44 -12.28 7.20
CA ILE A 112 -6.17 -12.60 6.56
C ILE A 112 -5.57 -13.88 7.16
N ASN A 113 -5.64 -14.07 8.48
CA ASN A 113 -5.12 -15.26 9.14
C ASN A 113 -5.95 -16.52 8.87
N ALA A 114 -7.23 -16.38 8.52
CA ALA A 114 -8.08 -17.49 8.08
C ALA A 114 -7.85 -17.91 6.61
N VAL A 115 -7.01 -17.18 5.87
CA VAL A 115 -6.59 -17.56 4.51
C VAL A 115 -5.51 -18.64 4.60
N PRO A 116 -5.60 -19.74 3.82
CA PRO A 116 -4.55 -20.74 3.74
C PRO A 116 -3.18 -20.12 3.45
N GLU A 117 -2.14 -20.61 4.12
CA GLU A 117 -0.80 -20.01 4.05
C GLU A 117 -0.28 -19.89 2.61
N SER A 118 -0.59 -20.89 1.77
CA SER A 118 -0.23 -20.93 0.35
C SER A 118 -0.74 -19.71 -0.43
N MET A 119 -1.85 -19.10 -0.02
CA MET A 119 -2.41 -17.88 -0.61
C MET A 119 -2.06 -16.62 0.20
N ARG A 120 -1.97 -16.75 1.53
CA ARG A 120 -1.62 -15.64 2.43
C ARG A 120 -0.20 -15.15 2.20
N LYS A 121 0.79 -16.05 2.10
CA LYS A 121 2.21 -15.70 1.91
C LYS A 121 2.47 -14.83 0.68
N PRO A 122 2.03 -15.19 -0.55
CA PRO A 122 2.23 -14.32 -1.71
C PRO A 122 1.48 -12.98 -1.57
N PHE A 123 0.31 -12.97 -0.93
CA PHE A 123 -0.43 -11.74 -0.67
C PHE A 123 0.33 -10.80 0.28
N LEU A 124 0.89 -11.32 1.37
CA LEU A 124 1.72 -10.54 2.30
C LEU A 124 2.98 -9.99 1.62
N MET A 125 3.63 -10.77 0.76
CA MET A 125 4.77 -10.27 -0.02
C MET A 125 4.34 -9.14 -0.97
N TYR A 126 3.19 -9.26 -1.62
CA TYR A 126 2.66 -8.16 -2.44
C TYR A 126 2.34 -6.91 -1.61
N VAL A 127 1.78 -7.07 -0.41
CA VAL A 127 1.56 -5.98 0.55
C VAL A 127 2.86 -5.42 1.13
N ALA A 128 3.95 -6.20 1.14
CA ALA A 128 5.30 -5.72 1.43
C ALA A 128 5.98 -5.03 0.23
N GLY A 129 5.29 -4.98 -0.93
CA GLY A 129 5.76 -4.25 -2.11
C GLY A 129 6.49 -5.10 -3.14
N PHE A 130 6.55 -6.43 -2.98
CA PHE A 130 7.10 -7.32 -4.01
C PHE A 130 6.31 -7.28 -5.32
N LYS A 131 7.03 -7.19 -6.44
CA LYS A 131 6.45 -7.31 -7.78
C LYS A 131 6.04 -8.76 -8.03
N TYR A 132 5.04 -8.97 -8.88
CA TYR A 132 4.54 -10.32 -9.19
C TYR A 132 5.64 -11.31 -9.60
N ASN A 133 6.62 -10.86 -10.40
CA ASN A 133 7.74 -11.70 -10.84
C ASN A 133 8.67 -12.08 -9.68
N GLU A 134 8.97 -11.13 -8.79
CA GLU A 134 9.83 -11.37 -7.62
C GLU A 134 9.17 -12.35 -6.63
N ILE A 135 7.84 -12.29 -6.48
CA ILE A 135 7.06 -13.24 -5.67
C ILE A 135 7.09 -14.63 -6.32
N ALA A 136 6.85 -14.69 -7.64
CA ALA A 136 6.87 -15.93 -8.41
C ALA A 136 8.21 -16.65 -8.28
N GLU A 137 9.31 -15.92 -8.46
CA GLU A 137 10.67 -16.42 -8.31
C GLU A 137 10.95 -16.91 -6.87
N LYS A 138 10.71 -16.07 -5.86
CA LYS A 138 10.96 -16.43 -4.45
C LYS A 138 10.12 -17.62 -3.96
N MET A 139 8.96 -17.86 -4.56
CA MET A 139 8.10 -18.97 -4.20
C MET A 139 8.27 -20.20 -5.10
N GLY A 140 9.02 -20.11 -6.20
CA GLY A 140 9.13 -21.17 -7.19
C GLY A 140 7.80 -21.50 -7.88
N LEU A 141 6.95 -20.49 -8.12
CA LEU A 141 5.60 -20.66 -8.68
C LEU A 141 5.39 -19.84 -9.95
N PRO A 142 4.55 -20.30 -10.90
CA PRO A 142 4.20 -19.52 -12.07
C PRO A 142 3.54 -18.18 -11.70
N ILE A 143 3.84 -17.12 -12.48
CA ILE A 143 3.24 -15.79 -12.29
C ILE A 143 1.70 -15.82 -12.33
N GLY A 144 1.13 -16.70 -13.18
CA GLY A 144 -0.32 -16.90 -13.26
C GLY A 144 -0.91 -17.39 -11.93
N THR A 145 -0.20 -18.28 -11.24
CA THR A 145 -0.57 -18.79 -9.91
C THR A 145 -0.49 -17.69 -8.85
N ILE A 146 0.52 -16.82 -8.90
CA ILE A 146 0.59 -15.67 -8.00
C ILE A 146 -0.60 -14.73 -8.22
N LYS A 147 -0.89 -14.38 -9.47
CA LYS A 147 -2.02 -13.50 -9.82
C LYS A 147 -3.36 -14.08 -9.35
N SER A 148 -3.60 -15.37 -9.58
CA SER A 148 -4.84 -16.03 -9.16
C SER A 148 -4.97 -16.07 -7.63
N ARG A 149 -3.90 -16.44 -6.91
CA ARG A 149 -3.90 -16.44 -5.43
C ARG A 149 -4.20 -15.06 -4.85
N LEU A 150 -3.54 -14.00 -5.34
CA LEU A 150 -3.81 -12.63 -4.90
C LEU A 150 -5.25 -12.19 -5.20
N PHE A 151 -5.77 -12.56 -6.36
CA PHE A 151 -7.16 -12.28 -6.73
C PHE A 151 -8.14 -12.95 -5.75
N PHE A 152 -7.94 -14.23 -5.40
CA PHE A 152 -8.79 -14.93 -4.44
C PHE A 152 -8.74 -14.31 -3.05
N VAL A 153 -7.56 -13.96 -2.55
CA VAL A 153 -7.42 -13.30 -1.25
C VAL A 153 -8.15 -11.97 -1.24
N ARG A 154 -7.98 -11.13 -2.27
CA ARG A 154 -8.71 -9.86 -2.40
C ARG A 154 -10.22 -10.05 -2.44
N LYS A 155 -10.72 -11.03 -3.20
CA LYS A 155 -12.16 -11.31 -3.30
C LYS A 155 -12.74 -11.79 -1.97
N ARG A 156 -11.96 -12.56 -1.20
CA ARG A 156 -12.36 -12.99 0.15
C ARG A 156 -12.43 -11.80 1.10
N LEU A 157 -11.36 -10.99 1.17
CA LEU A 157 -11.35 -9.78 1.99
C LEU A 157 -12.52 -8.85 1.66
N GLN A 158 -12.80 -8.62 0.38
CA GLN A 158 -13.93 -7.80 -0.06
C GLN A 158 -15.30 -8.34 0.35
N ARG A 159 -15.47 -9.67 0.46
CA ARG A 159 -16.75 -10.28 0.86
C ARG A 159 -16.97 -10.10 2.35
N GLU A 160 -15.99 -10.49 3.15
CA GLU A 160 -16.04 -10.43 4.60
C GLU A 160 -16.20 -8.97 5.05
N LEU A 161 -15.42 -8.04 4.48
CA LEU A 161 -15.53 -6.60 4.76
C LEU A 161 -16.86 -5.97 4.31
N LYS A 162 -17.56 -6.53 3.32
CA LYS A 162 -18.91 -6.07 2.94
C LYS A 162 -19.99 -6.57 3.89
N GLU A 163 -19.77 -7.70 4.55
CA GLU A 163 -20.70 -8.25 5.53
C GLU A 163 -20.63 -7.51 6.86
N PHE A 164 -19.49 -6.89 7.19
CA PHE A 164 -19.32 -6.06 8.39
C PHE A 164 -19.90 -4.64 8.27
N GLY A 165 -20.11 -4.14 7.05
CA GLY A 165 -20.70 -2.81 6.79
C GLY A 165 -22.23 -2.76 6.80
N LYS A 166 -22.89 -3.74 7.41
CA LYS A 166 -24.35 -3.82 7.62
C LYS A 166 -24.65 -3.95 9.10
#